data_AF-A0A2M7LLM7-F1
#
_entry.id   AF-A0A2M7LLM7-F1
#
_cell.length_a   1.000
_cell.length_b   1.000
_cell.length_c   1.000
_cell.angle_alpha   90.00
_cell.angle_beta   90.00
_cell.angle_gamma   90.00
#
_symmetry.space_group_name_H-M   'P 1'
#
loop_
_entity.id
_entity.type
_entity.pdbx_description
1 polymer ?
#
loop_
_entity_poly.entity_id
_entity_poly.type
_entity_poly.pdbx_seq_one_letter_code
_entity_poly.pdbx_strand_id
1 'polypeptide(L)'
;MPSKRLRASGRKLKNISDPKLAHSHAAGAKVYFAQPAVDKKWGRFYYCHYPRNYHLFVAGQKAYKKTFKLLEECRKLPVNPKTNDRTVPEKLRDMLEIASITYFVLTKMGLEYLTAEYLLAVKQIKDHKHEPFTMPADDDDLLEKIKALVSGLGISQPIPQAVMTVLERRDIVEHPTQNRLYNGSETGWKNNHLAWVLSDEIEGLPDQIIPFVNTVVKAAEKYIEDNPIPGTLTGLIRGLKSGEPTKKPIS
;
A
#
# COMPACT_ATOMS: atom_id res chain seq x y z
N MET A 1 -14.46 17.27 45.69
CA MET A 1 -13.52 18.13 44.92
C MET A 1 -13.61 17.74 43.45
N PRO A 2 -13.95 18.66 42.53
CA PRO A 2 -14.06 18.32 41.11
C PRO A 2 -12.66 18.15 40.50
N SER A 3 -12.43 17.03 39.82
CA SER A 3 -11.16 16.73 39.15
C SER A 3 -10.86 17.79 38.07
N LYS A 4 -9.73 18.50 38.18
CA LYS A 4 -9.20 19.32 37.09
C LYS A 4 -8.83 18.39 35.92
N ARG A 5 -9.76 18.19 34.97
CA ARG A 5 -9.45 17.55 33.68
C ARG A 5 -8.43 18.42 32.95
N LEU A 6 -7.26 17.87 32.65
CA LEU A 6 -6.29 18.44 31.72
C LEU A 6 -6.99 18.64 30.37
N ARG A 7 -7.31 19.88 30.00
CA ARG A 7 -7.68 20.21 28.63
C ARG A 7 -6.39 20.28 27.82
N ALA A 8 -6.16 19.32 26.93
CA ALA A 8 -5.11 19.42 25.93
C ALA A 8 -5.45 20.57 24.98
N SER A 9 -4.96 21.78 25.29
CA SER A 9 -4.93 22.86 24.32
C SER A 9 -3.76 22.61 23.38
N GLY A 10 -4.06 22.11 22.18
CA GLY A 10 -3.11 22.21 21.08
C GLY A 10 -2.76 23.69 20.90
N ARG A 11 -1.48 24.05 20.98
CA ARG A 11 -1.03 25.39 20.56
C ARG A 11 -1.48 25.55 19.10
N LYS A 12 -2.43 26.46 18.84
CA LYS A 12 -2.75 26.87 17.47
C LYS A 12 -1.45 27.34 16.83
N LEU A 13 -0.98 26.61 15.82
CA LEU A 13 0.16 27.02 15.00
C LEU A 13 -0.19 28.37 14.39
N LYS A 14 0.56 29.42 14.74
CA LYS A 14 0.48 30.70 14.04
C LYS A 14 1.37 30.59 12.82
N ASN A 15 0.74 30.36 11.67
CA ASN A 15 1.38 30.57 10.38
C ASN A 15 1.76 32.05 10.29
N ILE A 16 3.06 32.37 10.34
CA ILE A 16 3.54 33.73 10.10
C ILE A 16 3.67 33.88 8.59
N SER A 17 2.74 34.62 7.99
CA SER A 17 2.80 35.02 6.58
C SER A 17 3.83 36.13 6.43
N ASP A 18 4.84 35.93 5.60
CA ASP A 18 5.75 36.99 5.14
C ASP A 18 5.57 37.18 3.63
N PRO A 19 4.87 38.25 3.20
CA PRO A 19 4.64 38.54 1.78
C PRO A 19 5.92 38.65 0.94
N LYS A 20 7.07 38.95 1.54
CA LYS A 20 8.35 39.05 0.81
C LYS A 20 8.90 37.70 0.35
N LEU A 21 8.47 36.60 0.98
CA LEU A 21 8.82 35.23 0.61
C LEU A 21 7.84 34.63 -0.42
N ALA A 22 6.75 35.35 -0.73
CA ALA A 22 5.80 34.95 -1.76
C ALA A 22 6.37 35.27 -3.14
N HIS A 23 7.29 34.43 -3.61
CA HIS A 23 7.79 34.55 -4.99
C HIS A 23 6.69 34.15 -5.98
N SER A 24 6.60 34.88 -7.09
CA SER A 24 5.81 34.45 -8.25
C SER A 24 6.39 33.15 -8.79
N HIS A 25 5.60 32.08 -8.80
CA HIS A 25 5.97 30.88 -9.53
C HIS A 25 5.73 31.11 -11.02
N ALA A 26 6.60 30.57 -11.88
CA ALA A 26 6.34 30.53 -13.32
C ALA A 26 5.01 29.80 -13.59
N ALA A 27 4.27 30.25 -14.60
CA ALA A 27 3.10 29.51 -15.08
C ALA A 27 3.51 28.05 -15.39
N GLY A 28 2.78 27.08 -14.83
CA GLY A 28 3.10 25.66 -14.97
C GLY A 28 4.09 25.08 -13.93
N ALA A 29 4.49 25.84 -12.90
CA ALA A 29 5.32 25.31 -11.83
C ALA A 29 4.61 24.17 -11.06
N LYS A 30 5.29 23.03 -10.91
CA LYS A 30 4.84 21.92 -10.05
C LYS A 30 5.09 22.28 -8.58
N VAL A 31 4.02 22.38 -7.80
CA VAL A 31 4.07 22.65 -6.35
C VAL A 31 3.87 21.34 -5.60
N TYR A 32 4.83 20.99 -4.74
CA TYR A 32 4.72 19.84 -3.84
C TYR A 32 4.17 20.30 -2.49
N PHE A 33 3.05 19.72 -2.06
CA PHE A 33 2.48 19.99 -0.74
C PHE A 33 3.26 19.23 0.34
N ALA A 34 3.82 19.96 1.30
CA ALA A 34 4.34 19.40 2.53
C ALA A 34 3.33 19.67 3.65
N GLN A 35 2.76 18.62 4.24
CA GLN A 35 1.86 18.76 5.38
C GLN A 35 2.68 18.79 6.67
N PRO A 36 2.62 19.88 7.46
CA PRO A 36 3.26 19.90 8.78
C PRO A 36 2.42 19.11 9.79
N ALA A 37 3.08 18.28 10.59
CA ALA A 37 2.52 17.70 11.80
C ALA A 37 3.41 17.95 13.00
N VAL A 38 2.78 17.89 14.18
CA VAL A 38 3.44 18.06 15.48
C VAL A 38 3.12 16.85 16.32
N ASP A 39 4.15 16.20 16.82
CA ASP A 39 4.06 15.16 17.83
C ASP A 39 4.86 15.56 19.08
N LYS A 40 4.42 15.12 20.25
CA LYS A 40 5.05 15.49 21.53
C LYS A 40 6.44 14.88 21.70
N LYS A 41 6.70 13.72 21.10
CA LYS A 41 7.97 12.99 21.18
C LYS A 41 8.88 13.31 19.98
N TRP A 42 8.31 13.41 18.79
CA TRP A 42 9.04 13.60 17.53
C TRP A 42 9.20 15.07 17.11
N GLY A 43 8.55 16.00 17.81
CA GLY A 43 8.62 17.42 17.46
C GLY A 43 7.83 17.73 16.19
N ARG A 44 8.35 18.63 15.34
CA ARG A 44 7.71 18.99 14.06
C ARG A 44 8.30 18.17 12.93
N PHE A 45 7.43 17.65 12.07
CA PHE A 45 7.82 16.89 10.90
C PHE A 45 6.92 17.24 9.73
N TYR A 46 7.53 17.23 8.55
CA TYR A 46 6.90 17.60 7.29
C TYR A 46 6.88 16.37 6.42
N TYR A 47 5.69 15.95 5.97
CA TYR A 47 5.57 14.86 5.02
C TYR A 47 5.18 15.43 3.66
N CYS A 48 5.95 15.08 2.64
CA CYS A 48 5.46 15.14 1.28
C CYS A 48 4.56 13.93 1.01
N HIS A 49 3.55 14.10 0.18
CA HIS A 49 2.86 12.95 -0.40
C HIS A 49 3.90 12.10 -1.13
N TYR A 50 4.09 10.86 -0.69
CA TYR A 50 5.10 9.94 -1.19
C TYR A 50 4.37 8.73 -1.79
N PRO A 51 4.73 8.23 -2.98
CA PRO A 51 4.06 7.08 -3.59
C PRO A 51 4.35 5.83 -2.75
N ARG A 52 3.52 5.56 -1.74
CA ARG A 52 3.75 4.49 -0.75
C ARG A 52 3.56 3.12 -1.38
N ASN A 53 2.65 3.04 -2.35
CA ASN A 53 2.39 1.85 -3.15
C ASN A 53 3.67 1.23 -3.75
N TYR A 54 4.52 2.03 -4.39
CA TYR A 54 5.74 1.54 -5.05
C TYR A 54 6.69 0.83 -4.07
N HIS A 55 6.95 1.45 -2.92
CA HIS A 55 7.85 0.89 -1.92
C HIS A 55 7.30 -0.41 -1.32
N LEU A 56 5.98 -0.48 -1.12
CA LEU A 56 5.31 -1.68 -0.64
C LEU A 56 5.40 -2.83 -1.65
N PHE A 57 5.18 -2.58 -2.94
CA PHE A 57 5.35 -3.61 -3.98
C PHE A 57 6.80 -4.09 -4.11
N VAL A 58 7.79 -3.19 -4.05
CA VAL A 58 9.21 -3.56 -4.07
C VAL A 58 9.58 -4.41 -2.84
N ALA A 59 9.11 -4.03 -1.66
CA ALA A 59 9.33 -4.80 -0.44
C ALA A 59 8.61 -6.16 -0.49
N GLY A 60 7.38 -6.20 -1.02
CA GLY A 60 6.62 -7.42 -1.29
C GLY A 60 7.37 -8.37 -2.22
N GLN A 61 7.92 -7.86 -3.34
CA GLN A 61 8.71 -8.66 -4.26
C GLN A 61 9.97 -9.24 -3.60
N LYS A 62 10.64 -8.48 -2.72
CA LYS A 62 11.77 -8.99 -1.93
C LYS A 62 11.33 -10.12 -0.99
N ALA A 63 10.18 -9.97 -0.33
CA ALA A 63 9.60 -11.01 0.51
C ALA A 63 9.26 -12.26 -0.30
N TYR A 64 8.65 -12.13 -1.48
CA TYR A 64 8.38 -13.24 -2.39
C TYR A 64 9.66 -14.00 -2.78
N LYS A 65 10.70 -13.27 -3.22
CA LYS A 65 11.99 -13.88 -3.57
C LYS A 65 12.60 -14.66 -2.41
N LYS A 66 12.46 -14.13 -1.18
CA LYS A 66 12.90 -14.81 0.03
C LYS A 66 12.06 -16.07 0.29
N THR A 67 10.74 -16.01 0.16
CA THR A 67 9.85 -17.16 0.28
C THR A 67 10.22 -18.26 -0.69
N PHE A 68 10.42 -17.93 -1.97
CA PHE A 68 10.78 -18.90 -2.99
C PHE A 68 12.14 -19.56 -2.69
N LYS A 69 13.13 -18.79 -2.25
CA LYS A 69 14.42 -19.34 -1.81
C LYS A 69 14.26 -20.34 -0.65
N LEU A 70 13.43 -20.02 0.34
CA LEU A 70 13.19 -20.89 1.49
C LEU A 70 12.39 -22.14 1.08
N LEU A 71 11.45 -22.02 0.15
CA LEU A 71 10.71 -23.13 -0.42
C LEU A 71 11.65 -24.10 -1.15
N GLU A 72 12.59 -23.59 -1.94
CA GLU A 72 13.65 -24.38 -2.57
C GLU A 72 14.56 -25.08 -1.54
N GLU A 73 14.84 -24.45 -0.40
CA GLU A 73 15.56 -25.10 0.70
C GLU A 73 14.73 -26.25 1.31
N CYS A 74 13.42 -26.07 1.50
CA CYS A 74 12.52 -27.15 1.91
C CYS A 74 12.50 -28.30 0.91
N ARG A 75 12.52 -28.00 -0.41
CA ARG A 75 12.50 -29.00 -1.49
C ARG A 75 13.73 -29.90 -1.53
N LYS A 76 14.87 -29.39 -1.04
CA LYS A 76 16.14 -30.14 -0.97
C LYS A 76 16.22 -31.13 0.20
N LEU A 77 15.28 -31.06 1.15
CA LEU A 77 15.26 -31.98 2.29
C LEU A 77 14.96 -33.42 1.82
N PRO A 78 15.61 -34.44 2.40
CA PRO A 78 15.39 -35.82 2.01
C PRO A 78 13.96 -36.25 2.33
N VAL A 79 13.39 -37.08 1.45
CA VAL A 79 12.13 -37.79 1.70
C VAL A 79 12.47 -39.14 2.33
N ASN A 80 11.82 -39.48 3.44
CA ASN A 80 12.00 -40.76 4.08
C ASN A 80 11.42 -41.87 3.17
N PRO A 81 12.24 -42.84 2.71
CA PRO A 81 11.78 -43.84 1.75
C PRO A 81 10.77 -44.84 2.35
N LYS A 82 10.69 -44.95 3.68
CA LYS A 82 9.78 -45.88 4.35
C LYS A 82 8.39 -45.30 4.58
N THR A 83 8.33 -44.03 4.97
CA THR A 83 7.08 -43.34 5.34
C THR A 83 6.61 -42.34 4.28
N ASN A 84 7.43 -42.08 3.25
CA ASN A 84 7.19 -41.06 2.23
C ASN A 84 6.93 -39.66 2.82
N ASP A 85 7.52 -39.37 3.99
CA ASP A 85 7.42 -38.06 4.64
C ASP A 85 8.68 -37.22 4.43
N ARG A 86 8.52 -35.91 4.65
CA ARG A 86 9.63 -34.95 4.68
C ARG A 86 9.50 -34.11 5.94
N THR A 87 10.50 -34.19 6.81
CA THR A 87 10.55 -33.36 8.02
C THR A 87 11.20 -32.02 7.71
N VAL A 88 10.39 -30.95 7.74
CA VAL A 88 10.88 -29.57 7.62
C VAL A 88 11.34 -29.08 9.00
N PRO A 89 12.60 -28.64 9.18
CA PRO A 89 13.06 -28.07 10.44
C PRO A 89 12.23 -26.86 10.87
N GLU A 90 11.93 -26.75 12.16
CA GLU A 90 11.09 -25.68 12.74
C GLU A 90 11.58 -24.28 12.34
N LYS A 91 12.87 -24.00 12.46
CA LYS A 91 13.44 -22.70 12.06
C LYS A 91 13.17 -22.38 10.58
N LEU A 92 13.29 -23.37 9.69
CA LEU A 92 13.06 -23.18 8.25
C LEU A 92 11.57 -22.96 7.96
N ARG A 93 10.71 -23.74 8.63
CA ARG A 93 9.26 -23.60 8.59
C ARG A 93 8.81 -22.20 8.98
N ASP A 94 9.26 -21.70 10.13
CA ASP A 94 8.84 -20.40 10.65
C ASP A 94 9.35 -19.26 9.77
N MET A 95 10.58 -19.37 9.24
CA MET A 95 11.11 -18.40 8.28
C MET A 95 10.30 -18.36 6.99
N LEU A 96 9.87 -19.52 6.48
CA LEU A 96 9.04 -19.64 5.27
C LEU A 96 7.66 -19.02 5.49
N GLU A 97 7.04 -19.31 6.62
CA GLU A 97 5.74 -18.76 7.01
C GLU A 97 5.78 -17.23 7.13
N ILE A 98 6.75 -16.70 7.87
CA ILE A 98 6.90 -15.24 8.05
C ILE A 98 7.16 -14.56 6.70
N ALA A 99 8.06 -15.10 5.86
CA ALA A 99 8.39 -14.50 4.58
C ALA A 99 7.18 -14.49 3.62
N SER A 100 6.43 -15.58 3.55
CA SER A 100 5.24 -15.69 2.71
C SER A 100 4.12 -14.77 3.19
N ILE A 101 3.82 -14.74 4.49
CA ILE A 101 2.87 -13.79 5.09
C ILE A 101 3.25 -12.34 4.77
N THR A 102 4.54 -12.00 4.94
CA THR A 102 5.06 -10.66 4.64
C THR A 102 4.79 -10.26 3.19
N TYR A 103 4.94 -11.18 2.24
CA TYR A 103 4.62 -10.93 0.83
C TYR A 103 3.13 -10.60 0.64
N PHE A 104 2.21 -11.38 1.22
CA PHE A 104 0.77 -11.15 1.08
C PHE A 104 0.34 -9.81 1.67
N VAL A 105 0.79 -9.51 2.90
CA VAL A 105 0.48 -8.26 3.59
C VAL A 105 0.99 -7.04 2.81
N LEU A 106 2.27 -7.05 2.40
CA LEU A 106 2.85 -5.92 1.67
C LEU A 106 2.22 -5.73 0.30
N THR A 107 1.84 -6.80 -0.39
CA THR A 107 1.16 -6.72 -1.69
C THR A 107 -0.26 -6.17 -1.53
N LYS A 108 -1.01 -6.63 -0.53
CA LYS A 108 -2.34 -6.10 -0.19
C LYS A 108 -2.27 -4.62 0.17
N MET A 109 -1.38 -4.24 1.09
CA MET A 109 -1.17 -2.84 1.45
C MET A 109 -0.75 -2.00 0.23
N GLY A 110 0.10 -2.54 -0.65
CA GLY A 110 0.46 -1.88 -1.90
C GLY A 110 -0.75 -1.56 -2.77
N LEU A 111 -1.70 -2.50 -2.89
CA LEU A 111 -2.97 -2.32 -3.61
C LEU A 111 -3.91 -1.32 -2.90
N GLU A 112 -3.96 -1.31 -1.57
CA GLU A 112 -4.73 -0.32 -0.79
C GLU A 112 -4.23 1.10 -1.04
N TYR A 113 -2.91 1.31 -0.94
CA TYR A 113 -2.31 2.60 -1.24
C TYR A 113 -2.51 2.98 -2.70
N LEU A 114 -2.33 2.04 -3.65
CA LEU A 114 -2.58 2.27 -5.06
C LEU A 114 -4.00 2.78 -5.32
N THR A 115 -5.00 2.13 -4.73
CA THR A 115 -6.41 2.52 -4.90
C THR A 115 -6.72 3.83 -4.21
N ALA A 116 -6.31 4.03 -2.96
CA ALA A 116 -6.54 5.27 -2.23
C ALA A 116 -5.92 6.49 -2.93
N GLU A 117 -4.69 6.36 -3.43
CA GLU A 117 -3.97 7.46 -4.08
C GLU A 117 -4.60 7.81 -5.44
N TYR A 118 -4.89 6.82 -6.29
CA TYR A 118 -5.39 7.09 -7.65
C TYR A 118 -6.90 7.26 -7.76
N LEU A 119 -7.73 6.63 -6.91
CA LEU A 119 -9.19 6.88 -6.92
C LEU A 119 -9.50 8.33 -6.59
N LEU A 120 -8.79 8.90 -5.62
CA LEU A 120 -8.96 10.31 -5.27
C LEU A 120 -8.60 11.23 -6.45
N ALA A 121 -7.48 10.96 -7.13
CA ALA A 121 -7.08 11.71 -8.32
C ALA A 121 -8.11 11.58 -9.46
N VAL A 122 -8.56 10.37 -9.75
CA VAL A 122 -9.60 10.11 -10.78
C VAL A 122 -10.89 10.85 -10.44
N LYS A 123 -11.35 10.77 -9.18
CA LYS A 123 -12.54 11.48 -8.73
C LYS A 123 -12.41 12.99 -8.95
N GLN A 124 -11.31 13.58 -8.50
CA GLN A 124 -11.08 15.03 -8.63
C GLN A 124 -11.09 15.47 -10.11
N ILE A 125 -10.47 14.70 -11.00
CA ILE A 125 -10.45 14.99 -12.43
C ILE A 125 -11.87 14.88 -13.02
N LYS A 126 -12.61 13.82 -12.68
CA LYS A 126 -13.97 13.62 -13.19
C LYS A 126 -14.95 14.66 -12.66
N ASP A 127 -14.87 15.02 -11.39
CA ASP A 127 -15.64 16.12 -10.80
C ASP A 127 -15.38 17.44 -11.54
N HIS A 128 -14.10 17.74 -11.84
CA HIS A 128 -13.71 18.95 -12.58
C HIS A 128 -14.25 18.98 -14.01
N LYS A 129 -14.35 17.81 -14.65
CA LYS A 129 -14.95 17.64 -15.98
C LYS A 129 -16.48 17.53 -15.98
N HIS A 130 -17.11 17.57 -14.80
CA HIS A 130 -18.54 17.30 -14.63
C HIS A 130 -18.97 15.91 -15.14
N GLU A 131 -18.06 14.93 -15.08
CA GLU A 131 -18.35 13.52 -15.39
C GLU A 131 -18.84 12.78 -14.15
N PRO A 132 -19.84 11.89 -14.27
CA PRO A 132 -20.28 11.08 -13.14
C PRO A 132 -19.18 10.10 -12.72
N PHE A 133 -18.87 10.07 -11.42
CA PHE A 133 -18.02 9.07 -10.80
C PHE A 133 -18.43 8.86 -9.35
N THR A 134 -18.84 7.63 -9.03
CA THR A 134 -19.13 7.24 -7.65
C THR A 134 -17.87 6.67 -7.05
N MET A 135 -17.33 7.35 -6.04
CA MET A 135 -16.22 6.82 -5.26
C MET A 135 -16.74 5.67 -4.40
N PRO A 136 -16.03 4.53 -4.34
CA PRO A 136 -16.30 3.49 -3.35
C PRO A 136 -16.31 4.07 -1.93
N ALA A 137 -17.13 3.50 -1.06
CA ALA A 137 -17.14 3.84 0.35
C ALA A 137 -15.84 3.39 1.04
N ASP A 138 -15.52 4.02 2.18
CA ASP A 138 -14.30 3.71 2.92
C ASP A 138 -14.28 2.26 3.43
N ASP A 139 -15.46 1.69 3.71
CA ASP A 139 -15.67 0.32 4.18
C ASP A 139 -15.83 -0.72 3.05
N ASP A 140 -15.87 -0.30 1.79
CA ASP A 140 -15.93 -1.23 0.65
C ASP A 140 -14.71 -2.15 0.60
N ASP A 141 -14.93 -3.39 0.14
CA ASP A 141 -13.86 -4.37 -0.08
C ASP A 141 -12.82 -3.83 -1.07
N LEU A 142 -11.55 -4.18 -0.83
CA LEU A 142 -10.44 -3.72 -1.65
C LEU A 142 -10.60 -4.13 -3.13
N LEU A 143 -11.21 -5.27 -3.41
CA LEU A 143 -11.48 -5.68 -4.78
C LEU A 143 -12.43 -4.71 -5.49
N GLU A 144 -13.47 -4.25 -4.82
CA GLU A 144 -14.41 -3.28 -5.39
C GLU A 144 -13.73 -1.94 -5.64
N LYS A 145 -12.81 -1.53 -4.75
CA LYS A 145 -11.96 -0.35 -4.96
C LYS A 145 -11.04 -0.51 -6.17
N ILE A 146 -10.44 -1.69 -6.36
CA ILE A 146 -9.62 -1.98 -7.56
C ILE A 146 -10.48 -1.94 -8.82
N LYS A 147 -11.67 -2.55 -8.81
CA LYS A 147 -12.61 -2.52 -9.95
C LYS A 147 -13.02 -1.09 -10.32
N ALA A 148 -13.36 -0.28 -9.33
CA ALA A 148 -13.70 1.12 -9.52
C ALA A 148 -12.54 1.92 -10.12
N LEU A 149 -11.30 1.64 -9.68
CA LEU A 149 -10.11 2.30 -10.23
C LEU A 149 -9.86 1.89 -11.69
N VAL A 150 -9.88 0.58 -11.98
CA VAL A 150 -9.68 0.02 -13.33
C VAL A 150 -10.72 0.58 -14.30
N SER A 151 -12.00 0.60 -13.89
CA SER A 151 -13.10 1.19 -14.64
C SER A 151 -12.93 2.71 -14.82
N GLY A 152 -12.57 3.42 -13.74
CA GLY A 152 -12.34 4.87 -13.76
C GLY A 152 -11.21 5.31 -14.69
N LEU A 153 -10.21 4.44 -14.90
CA LEU A 153 -9.10 4.62 -15.83
C LEU A 153 -9.35 4.08 -17.24
N GLY A 154 -10.51 3.45 -17.49
CA GLY A 154 -10.85 2.86 -18.79
C GLY A 154 -9.98 1.64 -19.17
N ILE A 155 -9.44 0.93 -18.19
CA ILE A 155 -8.60 -0.26 -18.43
C ILE A 155 -9.53 -1.45 -18.70
N SER A 156 -9.40 -2.07 -19.88
CA SER A 156 -10.18 -3.26 -20.27
C SER A 156 -9.58 -4.58 -19.78
N GLN A 157 -8.34 -4.57 -19.29
CA GLN A 157 -7.65 -5.76 -18.81
C GLN A 157 -8.37 -6.32 -17.57
N PRO A 158 -8.69 -7.63 -17.53
CA PRO A 158 -9.29 -8.24 -16.35
C PRO A 158 -8.32 -8.23 -15.17
N ILE A 159 -8.87 -8.13 -13.95
CA ILE A 159 -8.09 -8.27 -12.72
C ILE A 159 -7.57 -9.72 -12.64
N PRO A 160 -6.26 -9.95 -12.55
CA PRO A 160 -5.72 -11.30 -12.53
C PRO A 160 -6.17 -12.10 -11.31
N GLN A 161 -6.37 -13.42 -11.49
CA GLN A 161 -6.71 -14.31 -10.37
C GLN A 161 -5.65 -14.27 -9.26
N ALA A 162 -4.38 -14.01 -9.60
CA ALA A 162 -3.32 -13.84 -8.60
C ALA A 162 -3.59 -12.69 -7.61
N VAL A 163 -4.26 -11.61 -8.04
CA VAL A 163 -4.69 -10.53 -7.14
C VAL A 163 -5.73 -11.06 -6.17
N MET A 164 -6.74 -11.77 -6.67
CA MET A 164 -7.78 -12.41 -5.85
C MET A 164 -7.17 -13.36 -4.82
N THR A 165 -6.21 -14.19 -5.23
CA THR A 165 -5.49 -15.11 -4.34
C THR A 165 -4.73 -14.38 -3.24
N VAL A 166 -4.04 -13.27 -3.57
CA VAL A 166 -3.36 -12.45 -2.54
C VAL A 166 -4.36 -11.89 -1.55
N LEU A 167 -5.50 -11.41 -2.06
CA LEU A 167 -6.57 -10.96 -1.19
C LEU A 167 -7.03 -12.14 -0.32
N GLU A 168 -7.53 -13.24 -0.86
CA GLU A 168 -8.04 -14.37 -0.06
C GLU A 168 -7.04 -14.91 0.97
N ARG A 169 -5.74 -14.96 0.64
CA ARG A 169 -4.71 -15.48 1.55
C ARG A 169 -4.32 -14.51 2.67
N ARG A 170 -4.62 -13.21 2.53
CA ARG A 170 -4.42 -12.21 3.61
C ARG A 170 -5.15 -12.59 4.89
N ASP A 171 -6.27 -13.29 4.76
CA ASP A 171 -7.21 -13.61 5.83
C ASP A 171 -6.57 -14.45 6.92
N ILE A 172 -5.50 -15.17 6.60
CA ILE A 172 -4.70 -15.90 7.58
C ILE A 172 -4.13 -14.95 8.65
N VAL A 173 -3.77 -13.72 8.26
CA VAL A 173 -3.24 -12.68 9.13
C VAL A 173 -4.35 -11.86 9.77
N GLU A 174 -5.35 -11.46 8.97
CA GLU A 174 -6.41 -10.54 9.41
C GLU A 174 -7.44 -11.24 10.29
N HIS A 175 -7.68 -12.53 10.03
CA HIS A 175 -8.72 -13.34 10.66
C HIS A 175 -8.20 -14.76 10.93
N PRO A 176 -7.21 -14.92 11.82
CA PRO A 176 -6.66 -16.22 12.16
C PRO A 176 -7.75 -17.10 12.78
N THR A 177 -7.92 -18.29 12.21
CA THR A 177 -8.80 -19.33 12.77
C THR A 177 -7.99 -20.61 12.93
N GLN A 178 -8.42 -21.50 13.84
CA GLN A 178 -7.79 -22.83 13.97
C GLN A 178 -7.73 -23.57 12.64
N ASN A 179 -8.78 -23.42 11.81
CA ASN A 179 -8.84 -24.03 10.48
C ASN A 179 -7.75 -23.51 9.52
N ARG A 180 -7.43 -22.22 9.57
CA ARG A 180 -6.43 -21.57 8.70
C ARG A 180 -4.99 -21.76 9.19
N LEU A 181 -4.81 -21.98 10.49
CA LEU A 181 -3.48 -22.07 11.12
C LEU A 181 -3.01 -23.49 11.43
N TYR A 182 -3.92 -24.42 11.70
CA TYR A 182 -3.56 -25.74 12.26
C TYR A 182 -4.28 -26.93 11.61
N ASN A 183 -5.35 -26.71 10.86
CA ASN A 183 -6.14 -27.82 10.33
C ASN A 183 -5.47 -28.42 9.07
N GLY A 184 -5.05 -29.68 9.18
CA GLY A 184 -4.27 -30.40 8.18
C GLY A 184 -4.93 -31.71 7.73
N SER A 185 -6.26 -31.75 7.67
CA SER A 185 -6.97 -32.92 7.14
C SER A 185 -6.58 -33.21 5.69
N GLU A 186 -6.64 -34.47 5.25
CA GLU A 186 -6.28 -34.87 3.88
C GLU A 186 -7.03 -34.09 2.79
N THR A 187 -8.29 -33.74 3.04
CA THR A 187 -9.14 -32.95 2.13
C THR A 187 -8.98 -31.45 2.28
N GLY A 188 -8.31 -30.99 3.35
CA GLY A 188 -8.22 -29.58 3.74
C GLY A 188 -6.81 -29.04 3.87
N TRP A 189 -5.78 -29.82 3.54
CA TRP A 189 -4.37 -29.47 3.72
C TRP A 189 -4.04 -28.06 3.20
N LYS A 190 -4.47 -27.73 1.98
CA LYS A 190 -4.23 -26.42 1.33
C LYS A 190 -5.02 -25.24 1.93
N ASN A 191 -5.90 -25.49 2.91
CA ASN A 191 -6.55 -24.42 3.67
C ASN A 191 -5.61 -23.81 4.70
N ASN A 192 -4.61 -24.58 5.15
CA ASN A 192 -3.50 -24.06 5.94
C ASN A 192 -2.54 -23.27 5.04
N HIS A 193 -2.10 -22.11 5.51
CA HIS A 193 -1.21 -21.21 4.76
C HIS A 193 0.12 -21.87 4.38
N LEU A 194 0.82 -22.40 5.37
CA LEU A 194 2.13 -23.00 5.19
C LEU A 194 2.04 -24.23 4.29
N ALA A 195 1.02 -25.06 4.49
CA ALA A 195 0.71 -26.20 3.63
C ALA A 195 0.48 -25.80 2.17
N TRP A 196 -0.26 -24.71 1.94
CA TRP A 196 -0.50 -24.15 0.62
C TRP A 196 0.82 -23.67 -0.04
N VAL A 197 1.67 -22.96 0.71
CA VAL A 197 2.99 -22.52 0.24
C VAL A 197 3.92 -23.70 -0.08
N LEU A 198 3.94 -24.73 0.78
CA LEU A 198 4.71 -25.96 0.57
C LEU A 198 4.18 -26.82 -0.59
N SER A 199 2.95 -26.57 -1.03
CA SER A 199 2.34 -27.21 -2.20
C SER A 199 2.53 -26.41 -3.49
N ASP A 200 3.47 -25.45 -3.48
CA ASP A 200 3.92 -24.67 -4.64
C ASP A 200 2.88 -23.70 -5.20
N GLU A 201 1.76 -23.52 -4.50
CA GLU A 201 0.64 -22.71 -4.96
C GLU A 201 0.97 -21.20 -4.99
N ILE A 202 2.03 -20.78 -4.30
CA ILE A 202 2.52 -19.40 -4.32
C ILE A 202 3.25 -19.05 -5.61
N GLU A 203 3.69 -20.05 -6.38
CA GLU A 203 4.51 -19.83 -7.57
C GLU A 203 3.78 -19.03 -8.65
N GLY A 204 4.51 -18.14 -9.31
CA GLY A 204 4.01 -17.37 -10.45
C GLY A 204 3.02 -16.24 -10.11
N LEU A 205 2.64 -16.04 -8.84
CA LEU A 205 1.78 -14.93 -8.46
C LEU A 205 2.32 -13.56 -8.93
N PRO A 206 3.61 -13.21 -8.73
CA PRO A 206 4.12 -11.91 -9.16
C PRO A 206 4.11 -11.71 -10.67
N ASP A 207 4.19 -12.78 -11.46
CA ASP A 207 4.24 -12.70 -12.93
C ASP A 207 2.92 -12.18 -13.50
N GLN A 208 1.82 -12.29 -12.75
CA GLN A 208 0.53 -11.71 -13.09
C GLN A 208 0.30 -10.37 -12.40
N ILE A 209 0.70 -10.24 -11.13
CA ILE A 209 0.45 -9.03 -10.33
C ILE A 209 1.28 -7.85 -10.82
N ILE A 210 2.57 -8.04 -11.07
CA ILE A 210 3.48 -6.95 -11.44
C ILE A 210 3.06 -6.30 -12.76
N PRO A 211 2.79 -7.05 -13.85
CA PRO A 211 2.30 -6.43 -15.08
C PRO A 211 0.99 -5.68 -14.90
N PHE A 212 0.04 -6.24 -14.13
CA PHE A 212 -1.24 -5.57 -13.85
C PHE A 212 -1.05 -4.25 -13.11
N VAL A 213 -0.28 -4.23 -12.02
CA VAL A 213 0.01 -3.01 -11.25
C VAL A 213 0.70 -1.98 -12.13
N ASN A 214 1.67 -2.39 -12.94
CA ASN A 214 2.36 -1.49 -13.86
C ASN A 214 1.42 -0.89 -14.92
N THR A 215 0.48 -1.67 -15.44
CA THR A 215 -0.57 -1.16 -16.35
C THR A 215 -1.42 -0.10 -15.66
N VAL A 216 -1.88 -0.37 -14.43
CA VAL A 216 -2.71 0.57 -13.66
C VAL A 216 -1.94 1.86 -13.36
N VAL A 217 -0.70 1.77 -12.88
CA VAL A 217 0.14 2.94 -12.59
C VAL A 217 0.35 3.78 -13.85
N LYS A 218 0.77 3.17 -14.96
CA LYS A 218 0.97 3.89 -16.23
C LYS A 218 -0.30 4.56 -16.74
N ALA A 219 -1.43 3.87 -16.65
CA ALA A 219 -2.72 4.43 -17.05
C ALA A 219 -3.12 5.60 -16.15
N ALA A 220 -2.92 5.49 -14.83
CA ALA A 220 -3.21 6.55 -13.88
C ALA A 220 -2.33 7.78 -14.09
N GLU A 221 -1.02 7.60 -14.22
CA GLU A 221 -0.07 8.68 -14.49
C GLU A 221 -0.42 9.40 -15.79
N LYS A 222 -0.65 8.65 -16.88
CA LYS A 222 -1.09 9.20 -18.16
C LYS A 222 -2.41 9.96 -18.03
N TYR A 223 -3.39 9.39 -17.33
CA TYR A 223 -4.69 10.03 -17.12
C TYR A 223 -4.56 11.36 -16.36
N ILE A 224 -3.68 11.42 -15.35
CA ILE A 224 -3.42 12.64 -14.60
C ILE A 224 -2.69 13.68 -15.46
N GLU A 225 -1.69 13.25 -16.24
CA GLU A 225 -0.93 14.12 -17.14
C GLU A 225 -1.78 14.72 -18.25
N ASP A 226 -2.65 13.91 -18.87
CA ASP A 226 -3.55 14.33 -19.95
C ASP A 226 -4.68 15.26 -19.45
N ASN A 227 -4.92 15.29 -18.14
CA ASN A 227 -6.02 16.03 -17.52
C ASN A 227 -5.55 16.91 -16.36
N PRO A 228 -4.68 17.90 -16.62
CA PRO A 228 -4.19 18.80 -15.59
C PRO A 228 -5.37 19.59 -15.02
N ILE A 229 -5.65 19.42 -13.73
CA ILE A 229 -6.62 20.27 -13.05
C ILE A 229 -5.92 21.59 -12.72
N PRO A 230 -6.35 22.74 -13.28
CA PRO A 230 -5.83 24.04 -12.88
C PRO A 230 -6.18 24.29 -11.41
N GLY A 231 -5.22 24.03 -10.53
CA GLY A 231 -5.31 24.37 -9.12
C GLY A 231 -5.09 25.86 -8.95
N THR A 232 -6.12 26.59 -8.52
CA THR A 232 -5.86 27.86 -7.85
C THR A 232 -5.29 27.52 -6.48
N LEU A 233 -4.13 28.06 -6.10
CA LEU A 233 -3.62 27.94 -4.73
C LEU A 233 -4.49 28.76 -3.76
N THR A 234 -5.78 28.46 -3.68
CA THR A 234 -6.76 29.09 -2.80
C THR A 234 -6.68 28.42 -1.43
N GLY A 235 -6.39 29.19 -0.39
CA GLY A 235 -6.24 28.70 0.98
C GLY A 235 -4.80 28.43 1.43
N LEU A 236 -3.81 28.56 0.53
CA LEU A 236 -2.41 28.60 0.93
C LEU A 236 -2.02 30.03 1.29
N ILE A 237 -1.60 30.23 2.54
CA ILE A 237 -0.94 31.46 2.95
C ILE A 237 0.39 31.50 2.19
N ARG A 238 0.53 32.42 1.23
CA ARG A 238 1.79 32.61 0.50
C ARG A 238 2.86 33.18 1.45
N GLY A 239 4.11 32.76 1.27
CA GLY A 239 5.21 33.22 2.11
C GLY A 239 5.17 32.67 3.54
N LEU A 240 4.78 31.41 3.72
CA LEU A 240 4.88 30.73 5.00
C LEU A 240 6.36 30.58 5.39
N LYS A 241 6.75 31.29 6.45
CA LYS A 241 8.05 31.14 7.08
C LYS A 241 7.93 30.08 8.19
N SER A 242 8.79 29.06 8.17
CA SER A 242 9.01 28.26 9.38
C SER A 242 9.57 29.20 10.46
N GLY A 243 8.94 29.25 11.63
CA GLY A 243 9.40 30.08 12.75
C GLY A 243 10.83 29.72 13.23
N GLU A 244 11.38 28.62 12.74
CA GLU A 244 12.75 28.18 12.96
C GLU A 244 13.45 27.96 11.60
N PRO A 245 14.68 28.47 11.39
CA PRO A 245 15.41 28.30 10.15
C PRO A 245 15.84 26.84 9.97
N THR A 246 15.19 26.11 9.08
CA THR A 246 15.65 24.78 8.64
C THR A 246 16.27 24.90 7.24
N LYS A 247 17.54 24.51 7.10
CA LYS A 247 18.16 24.35 5.78
C LYS A 247 17.48 23.20 5.05
N LYS A 248 17.24 23.38 3.75
CA LYS A 248 16.81 22.32 2.84
C LYS A 248 17.82 21.17 2.95
N PRO A 249 17.42 19.92 3.22
CA PRO A 249 18.33 18.79 3.12
C PRO A 249 18.85 18.76 1.68
N ILE A 250 20.17 18.72 1.53
CA ILE A 250 20.81 18.55 0.23
C ILE A 250 20.70 17.05 -0.07
N SER A 251 20.03 16.72 -1.19
CA SER A 251 20.04 15.38 -1.78
C SER A 251 21.36 15.13 -2.49
#